data_AF-A0A2E1J0V3-F1
#
_entry.id   AF-A0A2E1J0V3-F1
#
_cell.length_a   1.000
_cell.length_b   1.000
_cell.length_c   1.000
_cell.angle_alpha   90.00
_cell.angle_beta   90.00
_cell.angle_gamma   90.00
#
_symmetry.space_group_name_H-M   'P 1'
#
loop_
_entity.id
_entity.type
_entity.pdbx_description
1 polymer ?
#
loop_
_entity_poly.entity_id
_entity_poly.type
_entity_poly.pdbx_seq_one_letter_code
_entity_poly.pdbx_strand_id
1 'polypeptide(L)' 'MDYIILLILYGLFFAFLTAIIADYKKYDIKSWFWLGFLLGLIATFILLFQPKKKGKEKE' A
#
# COMPACT_ATOMS: atom_id res chain seq x y z
N MET A 1 9.51 -3.53 14.46
CA MET A 1 10.35 -3.29 13.26
C MET A 1 9.65 -3.76 12.00
N ASP A 2 9.00 -4.92 12.03
CA ASP A 2 8.34 -5.56 10.87
C ASP A 2 7.22 -4.73 10.24
N TYR A 3 6.39 -4.06 11.05
CA TYR A 3 5.28 -3.23 10.54
C TYR A 3 5.75 -2.02 9.73
N ILE A 4 6.91 -1.45 10.06
CA ILE A 4 7.49 -0.31 9.32
C ILE A 4 8.04 -0.80 7.98
N ILE A 5 8.67 -1.97 7.97
CA ILE A 5 9.16 -2.62 6.75
C ILE A 5 7.97 -2.98 5.83
N LEU A 6 6.89 -3.52 6.39
CA LEU A 6 5.65 -3.79 5.68
C LEU A 6 5.04 -2.50 5.09
N LEU A 7 5.00 -1.41 5.86
CA LEU A 7 4.51 -0.11 5.40
C LEU A 7 5.31 0.40 4.19
N ILE A 8 6.64 0.36 4.29
CA ILE A 8 7.54 0.84 3.23
C ILE A 8 7.40 -0.05 2.00
N LEU A 9 7.37 -1.37 2.18
CA LEU A 9 7.29 -2.33 1.07
C LEU A 9 5.94 -2.27 0.35
N TYR A 10 4.82 -2.23 1.09
CA TYR A 10 3.49 -2.07 0.49
C TYR A 10 3.32 -0.70 -0.16
N GLY A 11 3.79 0.38 0.50
CA GLY A 11 3.75 1.73 -0.04
C GLY A 11 4.51 1.86 -1.36
N LEU A 12 5.77 1.39 -1.41
CA LEU A 12 6.58 1.39 -2.62
C LEU A 12 6.01 0.48 -3.71
N PHE A 13 5.54 -0.72 -3.34
CA PHE A 13 4.97 -1.66 -4.31
C PHE A 13 3.76 -1.06 -5.03
N PHE A 14 2.80 -0.48 -4.29
CA PHE A 14 1.65 0.18 -4.89
C PHE A 14 2.06 1.43 -5.67
N ALA A 15 2.98 2.26 -5.17
CA ALA A 15 3.47 3.44 -5.89
C ALA A 15 4.09 3.08 -7.26
N PHE A 16 4.95 2.06 -7.30
CA PHE A 16 5.57 1.57 -8.53
C PHE A 16 4.55 0.93 -9.48
N LEU A 17 3.68 0.06 -8.96
CA LEU A 17 2.66 -0.59 -9.78
C LEU A 17 1.77 0.45 -10.48
N THR A 18 1.36 1.48 -9.75
CA THR A 18 0.48 2.53 -10.28
C THR A 18 1.21 3.43 -11.29
N ALA A 19 2.49 3.73 -11.05
CA ALA A 19 3.34 4.46 -11.99
C ALA A 19 3.55 3.69 -13.30
N ILE A 20 3.78 2.37 -13.23
CA ILE A 20 3.90 1.50 -14.40
C ILE A 20 2.58 1.51 -15.20
N ILE A 21 1.43 1.34 -14.54
CA ILE A 21 0.12 1.37 -15.21
C ILE A 21 -0.12 2.72 -15.90
N ALA A 22 0.30 3.83 -15.29
CA ALA A 22 0.19 5.16 -15.86
C ALA A 22 1.08 5.32 -17.10
N ASP A 23 2.33 4.85 -17.04
CA ASP A 23 3.27 4.84 -18.18
C ASP A 23 2.70 4.08 -19.38
N TYR A 24 2.17 2.87 -19.16
CA TYR A 24 1.52 2.07 -20.20
C TYR A 24 0.33 2.78 -20.86
N LYS A 25 -0.38 3.63 -20.12
CA LYS A 25 -1.52 4.38 -20.64
C LYS A 25 -1.15 5.81 -21.10
N LYS A 26 0.14 6.18 -21.11
CA LYS A 26 0.64 7.53 -21.42
C LYS A 26 0.05 8.64 -20.53
N TYR A 27 -0.27 8.32 -19.28
CA TYR A 27 -0.64 9.31 -18.27
C TYR A 27 0.59 9.86 -17.54
N ASP A 28 0.39 10.94 -16.79
CA ASP A 28 1.44 11.57 -15.99
C ASP A 28 1.91 10.64 -14.85
N ILE A 29 3.12 10.10 -15.01
CA ILE A 29 3.71 9.10 -14.13
C ILE A 29 3.85 9.64 -12.70
N LYS A 30 4.24 10.92 -12.54
CA LYS A 30 4.47 11.53 -11.22
C LYS A 30 3.18 11.64 -10.41
N SER A 31 2.11 12.08 -11.06
CA SER A 31 0.79 12.20 -10.43
C SER A 31 0.27 10.83 -9.98
N TRP A 32 0.38 9.82 -10.83
CA TRP A 32 -0.07 8.46 -10.51
C TRP A 32 0.83 7.71 -9.51
N PHE A 33 2.13 8.00 -9.47
CA PHE A 33 3.02 7.52 -8.43
C PHE A 33 2.58 8.04 -7.05
N TRP A 34 2.21 9.32 -6.94
CA TRP A 34 1.71 9.90 -5.70
C TRP A 34 0.37 9.30 -5.27
N LEU A 35 -0.52 9.00 -6.24
CA LEU A 35 -1.77 8.28 -5.97
C LEU A 35 -1.52 6.86 -5.46
N GLY A 36 -0.60 6.13 -6.09
CA GLY A 36 -0.22 4.77 -5.64
C GLY A 36 0.43 4.76 -4.27
N PHE A 37 1.27 5.76 -3.97
CA PHE A 37 1.87 5.93 -2.65
C PHE A 37 0.81 6.23 -1.58
N LEU A 38 -0.12 7.14 -1.87
CA LEU A 38 -1.24 7.45 -0.98
C LEU A 38 -2.12 6.22 -0.73
N LEU A 39 -2.36 5.42 -1.76
CA LEU A 39 -3.12 4.17 -1.66
C LEU A 39 -2.43 3.16 -0.73
N GLY A 40 -1.11 2.96 -0.88
CA GLY A 40 -0.34 2.07 0.00
C GLY A 40 -0.27 2.56 1.45
N LEU A 41 -0.25 3.88 1.65
CA LEU A 41 -0.34 4.49 2.99
C LEU A 41 -1.70 4.21 3.63
N ILE A 42 -2.80 4.44 2.90
CA ILE A 42 -4.17 4.15 3.38
C ILE A 42 -4.33 2.66 3.69
N ALA A 43 -3.84 1.77 2.82
CA ALA A 43 -3.90 0.33 3.05
C ALA A 43 -3.18 -0.08 4.34
N THR A 44 -2.03 0.53 4.63
CA THR A 44 -1.30 0.26 5.87
C THR A 44 -2.03 0.81 7.10
N PHE A 45 -2.62 2.00 7.00
CA PHE A 45 -3.48 2.55 8.04
C PHE A 45 -4.66 1.62 8.32
N ILE A 46 -5.34 1.14 7.28
CA ILE A 46 -6.42 0.17 7.43
C ILE A 46 -5.90 -1.09 8.14
N LEU A 47 -4.74 -1.62 7.75
CA LEU A 47 -4.17 -2.82 8.39
C LEU A 47 -3.82 -2.61 9.88
N LEU A 48 -3.34 -1.42 10.25
CA LEU A 48 -2.98 -1.07 11.63
C LEU A 48 -4.21 -0.82 12.51
N PHE A 49 -5.24 -0.18 11.95
CA PHE A 49 -6.48 0.16 12.66
C PHE A 49 -7.55 -0.91 12.53
N GLN A 50 -7.34 -1.91 11.66
CA GLN A 50 -8.23 -3.05 11.56
C GLN A 50 -8.20 -3.77 12.91
N PRO A 51 -9.33 -3.87 13.63
CA PRO A 51 -9.37 -4.63 14.86
C PRO A 51 -8.96 -6.05 14.50
N LYS A 52 -7.90 -6.56 15.17
CA LYS A 52 -7.49 -7.96 15.07
C LYS A 52 -8.76 -8.78 15.19
N LYS A 53 -9.13 -9.46 14.09
CA LYS A 53 -10.28 -10.36 14.07
C LYS A 53 -10.04 -11.29 15.26
N LYS A 54 -10.90 -11.22 16.28
CA LYS A 54 -10.85 -12.07 17.48
C LYS A 54 -11.25 -13.50 17.07
N GLY A 55 -10.55 -14.03 16.07
CA GLY A 55 -10.65 -15.38 15.58
C GLY A 55 -9.83 -16.22 16.53
N LYS A 56 -10.55 -17.05 17.29
CA LYS A 56 -10.02 -18.01 18.25
C LYS A 56 -8.83 -18.75 17.65
N GLU A 57 -7.64 -18.40 18.14
CA GLU A 57 -6.53 -19.34 18.20
C GLU A 57 -6.95 -20.35 19.28
N LYS A 58 -7.67 -21.39 18.85
CA LYS A 58 -7.77 -22.61 19.65
C LYS A 58 -6.43 -23.31 19.46
N GLU A 59 -5.70 -23.36 20.57
CA GLU A 59 -4.87 -24.48 21.07
C GLU A 59 -4.25 -25.42 20.03
#